data_AF-A0A7S1JP62-F1
#
_entry.id   AF-A0A7S1JP62-F1
#
_cell.length_a   1.000
_cell.length_b   1.000
_cell.length_c   1.000
_cell.angle_alpha   90.00
_cell.angle_beta   90.00
_cell.angle_gamma   90.00
#
_symmetry.space_group_name_H-M   'P 1'
#
loop_
_entity.id
_entity.type
_entity.pdbx_description
1 polymer ?
#
loop_
_entity_poly.entity_id
_entity_poly.type
_entity_poly.pdbx_seq_one_letter_code
_entity_poly.pdbx_strand_id
1 'polypeptide(L)'
;KSGKDGKDEALFPEAEDSSAPGIRFYASEGLLFATQFTQPAILLFEKAWFEDLRAQGCVQPSALFAGHSLGEYAALCSVANVIPIETIAELVFLRGLTMQSVV
;
A
#
# COMPACT_ATOMS: atom_id res chain seq x y z
N LYS A 1 -11.31 10.43 8.88
CA LYS A 1 -11.23 9.22 9.75
C LYS A 1 -12.34 9.34 10.77
N SER A 2 -13.43 8.59 10.71
CA SER A 2 -14.43 8.62 11.78
C SER A 2 -13.84 8.03 13.06
N GLY A 3 -13.51 8.89 14.05
CA GLY A 3 -12.97 8.49 15.35
C GLY A 3 -13.97 7.65 16.15
N LYS A 4 -13.58 7.17 17.33
CA LYS A 4 -14.46 6.38 18.23
C LYS A 4 -15.81 7.08 18.56
N ASP A 5 -15.91 8.38 18.26
CA ASP A 5 -17.08 9.24 18.44
C ASP A 5 -17.77 9.65 17.12
N GLY A 6 -17.39 9.08 15.98
CA GLY A 6 -17.95 9.42 14.67
C GLY A 6 -17.28 10.61 13.94
N LYS A 7 -16.33 11.30 14.58
CA LYS A 7 -15.73 12.56 14.07
C LYS A 7 -14.56 12.33 13.12
N ASP A 8 -14.52 13.04 12.00
CA ASP A 8 -13.40 12.98 11.06
C ASP A 8 -12.12 13.62 11.61
N GLU A 9 -11.14 12.79 11.96
CA GLU A 9 -9.77 13.21 12.29
C GLU A 9 -8.86 13.17 11.05
N ALA A 10 -7.96 14.15 10.96
CA ALA A 10 -6.88 14.17 9.97
C ALA A 10 -5.83 13.10 10.29
N LEU A 11 -5.32 12.41 9.26
CA LEU A 11 -4.24 11.41 9.42
C LEU A 11 -2.90 12.07 9.79
N PHE A 12 -2.69 13.31 9.37
CA PHE A 12 -1.49 14.10 9.61
C PHE A 12 -1.89 15.53 9.99
N PRO A 13 -2.25 15.80 11.26
CA PRO A 13 -2.63 17.15 11.70
C PRO A 13 -1.53 18.19 11.46
N GLU A 14 -0.26 17.79 11.55
CA GLU A 14 0.91 18.64 11.31
C GLU A 14 1.03 19.09 9.85
N ALA A 15 0.35 18.42 8.91
CA ALA A 15 0.31 18.81 7.51
C ALA A 15 -0.51 20.10 7.29
N GLU A 16 -1.41 20.42 8.21
CA GLU A 16 -2.28 21.61 8.14
C GLU A 16 -1.56 22.88 8.66
N ASP A 17 -0.47 22.70 9.42
CA ASP A 17 0.35 23.80 9.93
C ASP A 17 1.39 24.22 8.89
N SER A 18 1.11 25.32 8.18
CA SER A 18 2.04 25.93 7.21
C SER A 18 3.37 26.41 7.79
N SER A 19 3.50 26.52 9.12
CA SER A 19 4.75 26.85 9.81
C SER A 19 5.61 25.63 10.14
N ALA A 20 5.05 24.41 10.01
CA ALA A 20 5.78 23.18 10.24
C ALA A 20 6.80 22.90 9.12
N PRO A 21 7.99 22.37 9.45
CA PRO A 21 9.02 22.03 8.45
C PRO A 21 8.68 20.79 7.60
N GLY A 22 7.43 20.28 7.68
CA GLY A 22 6.95 19.06 7.03
C GLY A 22 6.81 17.86 7.97
N ILE A 23 6.33 16.74 7.42
CA ILE A 23 6.12 15.49 8.16
C ILE A 23 7.39 14.63 8.09
N ARG A 24 7.81 14.09 9.23
CA ARG A 24 8.95 13.17 9.33
C ARG A 24 8.51 11.83 9.88
N PHE A 25 8.86 10.76 9.16
CA PHE A 25 8.65 9.39 9.62
C PHE A 25 9.91 8.84 10.27
N TYR A 26 9.75 8.15 11.40
CA TYR A 26 10.84 7.50 12.12
C TYR A 26 10.45 6.06 12.47
N ALA A 27 11.39 5.13 12.28
CA ALA A 27 11.28 3.75 12.73
C ALA A 27 12.68 3.28 13.13
N SER A 28 12.84 2.83 14.38
CA SER A 28 14.15 2.43 14.93
C SER A 28 14.78 1.24 14.20
N GLU A 29 13.96 0.35 13.65
CA GLU A 29 14.41 -0.81 12.87
C GLU A 29 14.57 -0.50 11.38
N GLY A 30 14.15 0.70 10.94
CA GLY A 30 14.15 1.14 9.56
C GLY A 30 12.74 1.26 8.97
N LEU A 31 12.55 2.23 8.07
CA LEU A 31 11.23 2.54 7.52
C LEU A 31 10.62 1.39 6.71
N LEU A 32 11.43 0.51 6.12
CA LEU A 32 10.92 -0.66 5.39
C LEU A 32 10.19 -1.67 6.28
N PHE A 33 10.39 -1.61 7.61
CA PHE A 33 9.67 -2.44 8.59
C PHE A 33 8.41 -1.75 9.14
N ALA A 34 8.21 -0.46 8.84
CA ALA A 34 6.98 0.23 9.19
C ALA A 34 5.89 -0.07 8.16
N THR A 35 4.79 -0.64 8.64
CA THR A 35 3.68 -1.22 7.85
C THR A 35 3.24 -0.35 6.66
N GLN A 36 3.11 0.96 6.84
CA GLN A 36 2.72 1.92 5.81
C GLN A 36 3.70 1.99 4.62
N PHE A 37 4.99 1.69 4.83
CA PHE A 37 5.99 1.63 3.77
C PHE A 37 6.23 0.20 3.29
N THR A 38 6.14 -0.80 4.17
CA THR A 38 6.29 -2.21 3.80
C THR A 38 5.21 -2.65 2.82
N GLN A 39 3.96 -2.23 3.01
CA GLN A 39 2.85 -2.66 2.16
C GLN A 39 3.01 -2.21 0.68
N PRO A 40 3.23 -0.92 0.37
CA PRO A 40 3.53 -0.49 -1.00
C PRO A 40 4.78 -1.16 -1.58
N ALA A 41 5.82 -1.36 -0.76
CA ALA A 41 7.06 -1.98 -1.21
C ALA A 41 6.85 -3.44 -1.67
N ILE A 42 6.14 -4.25 -0.87
CA ILE A 42 5.79 -5.63 -1.24
C ILE A 42 4.95 -5.64 -2.52
N LEU A 43 3.94 -4.77 -2.60
CA LEU A 43 3.05 -4.71 -3.75
C LEU A 43 3.79 -4.38 -5.05
N LEU A 44 4.68 -3.37 -5.02
CA LEU A 44 5.47 -2.98 -6.18
C LEU A 44 6.43 -4.10 -6.60
N PHE A 45 7.04 -4.77 -5.63
CA PHE A 45 7.90 -5.91 -5.90
C PHE A 45 7.13 -7.06 -6.57
N GLU A 46 5.97 -7.46 -6.01
CA GLU A 46 5.13 -8.53 -6.57
C GLU A 46 4.63 -8.18 -7.98
N LYS A 47 4.22 -6.94 -8.22
CA LYS A 47 3.80 -6.47 -9.55
C LYS A 47 4.96 -6.51 -10.55
N ALA A 48 6.11 -5.95 -10.20
CA ALA A 48 7.28 -5.94 -11.08
C ALA A 48 7.74 -7.35 -11.43
N TRP A 49 7.75 -8.25 -10.43
CA TRP A 49 8.08 -9.66 -10.64
C TRP A 49 7.08 -10.37 -11.55
N PHE A 50 5.78 -10.13 -11.37
CA PHE A 50 4.75 -10.70 -12.23
C PHE A 50 4.84 -10.21 -13.68
N GLU A 51 5.14 -8.92 -13.88
CA GLU A 51 5.35 -8.34 -15.20
C GLU A 51 6.55 -8.96 -15.93
N ASP A 52 7.65 -9.20 -15.22
CA ASP A 52 8.82 -9.91 -15.77
C ASP A 52 8.46 -11.34 -16.18
N LEU A 53 7.78 -12.10 -15.32
CA LEU A 53 7.29 -13.45 -15.66
C LEU A 53 6.34 -13.44 -16.86
N ARG A 54 5.49 -12.41 -16.98
CA ARG A 54 4.57 -12.25 -18.11
C ARG A 54 5.33 -11.97 -19.40
N ALA A 55 6.34 -11.09 -19.36
CA ALA A 55 7.19 -10.78 -20.51
C ALA A 55 7.99 -12.00 -20.99
N GLN A 56 8.36 -12.90 -20.09
CA GLN A 56 9.02 -14.17 -20.39
C GLN A 56 8.05 -15.26 -20.89
N GLY A 57 6.74 -14.99 -20.94
CA GLY A 57 5.73 -15.97 -21.36
C GLY A 57 5.43 -17.06 -20.32
N CYS A 58 5.83 -16.85 -19.05
CA CYS A 58 5.63 -17.81 -17.97
C CYS A 58 4.23 -17.74 -17.33
N VAL A 59 3.40 -16.77 -17.71
CA VAL A 59 2.05 -16.56 -17.16
C VAL A 59 1.00 -17.12 -18.12
N GLN A 60 0.22 -18.11 -17.66
CA GLN A 60 -0.87 -18.69 -18.45
C GLN A 60 -2.09 -17.76 -18.45
N PRO A 61 -2.74 -17.51 -19.61
CA PRO A 61 -3.90 -16.62 -19.68
C PRO A 61 -5.10 -17.03 -18.81
N SER A 62 -5.28 -18.33 -18.55
CA SER A 62 -6.37 -18.88 -17.74
C SER A 62 -5.97 -19.20 -16.30
N ALA A 63 -4.83 -18.69 -15.83
CA ALA A 63 -4.37 -18.92 -14.48
C ALA A 63 -5.35 -18.33 -13.46
N LEU A 64 -5.76 -19.14 -12.48
CA LEU A 64 -6.45 -18.65 -11.30
C LEU A 64 -5.47 -17.91 -10.39
N PHE A 65 -5.91 -16.84 -9.76
CA PHE A 65 -5.10 -16.04 -8.85
C PHE A 65 -5.83 -15.80 -7.53
N ALA A 66 -5.05 -15.66 -6.47
CA ALA A 66 -5.51 -15.28 -5.14
C ALA A 66 -4.36 -14.59 -4.42
N GLY A 67 -4.66 -13.89 -3.34
CA GLY A 67 -3.64 -13.26 -2.51
C GLY A 67 -4.04 -13.21 -1.05
N HIS A 68 -3.06 -13.36 -0.17
CA HIS A 68 -3.29 -13.35 1.27
C HIS A 68 -3.12 -11.94 1.83
N SER A 69 -4.16 -11.38 2.46
CA SER A 69 -4.14 -10.04 3.06
C SER A 69 -3.74 -8.96 2.05
N LEU A 70 -2.51 -8.43 2.14
CA LEU A 70 -1.99 -7.47 1.17
C LEU A 70 -1.91 -8.05 -0.26
N GLY A 71 -1.63 -9.35 -0.39
CA GLY A 71 -1.42 -9.98 -1.69
C GLY A 71 -2.65 -9.95 -2.60
N GLU A 72 -3.86 -9.77 -2.04
CA GLU A 72 -5.07 -9.64 -2.86
C GLU A 72 -5.01 -8.39 -3.75
N TYR A 73 -4.49 -7.26 -3.22
CA TYR A 73 -4.28 -6.04 -3.99
C TYR A 73 -3.25 -6.24 -5.09
N ALA A 74 -2.14 -6.91 -4.78
CA ALA A 74 -1.10 -7.20 -5.76
C ALA A 74 -1.61 -8.13 -6.86
N ALA A 75 -2.42 -9.14 -6.53
CA ALA A 75 -3.00 -10.05 -7.50
C ALA A 75 -4.00 -9.33 -8.43
N LEU A 76 -4.87 -8.47 -7.88
CA LEU A 76 -5.79 -7.62 -8.67
C LEU A 76 -5.03 -6.64 -9.57
N CYS A 77 -3.96 -6.01 -9.08
CA CYS A 77 -3.11 -5.12 -9.87
C CYS A 77 -2.38 -5.86 -11.00
N SER A 78 -1.86 -7.05 -10.70
CA SER A 78 -0.95 -7.78 -11.58
C SER A 78 -1.67 -8.55 -12.67
N VAL A 79 -2.69 -9.33 -12.28
CA VAL A 79 -3.37 -10.24 -13.20
C VAL A 79 -4.49 -9.54 -13.97
N ALA A 80 -5.30 -8.75 -13.28
CA ALA A 80 -6.49 -8.17 -13.88
C ALA A 80 -6.19 -6.83 -14.59
N ASN A 81 -5.08 -6.16 -14.28
CA ASN A 81 -4.74 -4.81 -14.77
C ASN A 81 -5.94 -3.81 -14.63
N VAL A 82 -6.82 -4.06 -13.66
CA VAL A 82 -8.08 -3.31 -13.49
C VAL A 82 -7.83 -1.94 -12.86
N ILE A 83 -6.79 -1.83 -12.03
CA ILE A 83 -6.49 -0.64 -11.25
C ILE A 83 -5.04 -0.18 -11.54
N PRO A 84 -4.81 1.11 -11.83
CA PRO A 84 -3.47 1.67 -12.00
C PRO A 84 -2.58 1.45 -10.78
N ILE A 85 -1.27 1.33 -11.02
CA ILE A 85 -0.30 1.05 -9.95
C ILE A 85 -0.22 2.20 -8.94
N GLU A 86 -0.37 3.42 -9.41
CA GLU A 86 -0.36 4.64 -8.59
C GLU A 86 -1.52 4.61 -7.59
N THR A 87 -2.73 4.30 -8.07
CA THR A 87 -3.94 4.21 -7.25
C THR A 87 -3.85 3.11 -6.20
N ILE A 88 -3.34 1.94 -6.58
CA ILE A 88 -3.19 0.84 -5.62
C ILE A 88 -2.08 1.14 -4.60
N ALA A 89 -0.97 1.76 -5.02
CA ALA A 89 0.12 2.15 -4.12
C ALA A 89 -0.37 3.15 -3.06
N GLU A 90 -1.16 4.16 -3.46
CA GLU A 90 -1.81 5.09 -2.53
C GLU A 90 -2.77 4.36 -1.58
N LEU A 91 -3.59 3.44 -2.09
CA LEU A 91 -4.55 2.70 -1.29
C LEU A 91 -3.86 1.80 -0.25
N VAL A 92 -2.80 1.08 -0.61
CA VAL A 92 -2.09 0.21 0.34
C VAL A 92 -1.22 1.01 1.32
N PHE A 93 -0.76 2.21 0.94
CA PHE A 93 -0.14 3.15 1.87
C PHE A 93 -1.15 3.61 2.94
N LEU A 94 -2.35 4.03 2.52
CA LEU A 94 -3.44 4.40 3.44
C LEU A 94 -3.88 3.21 4.31
N ARG A 95 -3.95 2.00 3.75
CA ARG A 95 -4.20 0.77 4.51
C ARG A 95 -3.16 0.56 5.59
N GLY A 96 -1.88 0.72 5.29
CA GLY A 96 -0.83 0.58 6.29
C GLY A 96 -0.88 1.65 7.39
N LEU A 97 -1.20 2.90 7.04
CA LEU A 97 -1.40 3.98 8.02
C LEU A 97 -2.58 3.70 8.96
N THR A 98 -3.71 3.27 8.40
CA THR A 98 -4.91 2.96 9.19
C THR A 98 -4.70 1.75 10.08
N MET A 99 -3.96 0.72 9.65
CA MET A 99 -3.65 -0.44 10.49
C MET A 99 -2.79 -0.08 11.71
N GLN A 100 -1.82 0.82 11.56
CA GLN A 100 -0.99 1.31 12.67
C GLN A 100 -1.78 2.18 13.66
N SER A 101 -2.84 2.84 13.20
CA SER A 101 -3.63 3.79 13.99
C SER A 101 -4.72 3.13 14.86
N VAL A 102 -4.86 1.80 14.80
CA VAL A 102 -5.94 1.03 15.47
C VAL A 102 -5.41 0.19 16.65
N VAL A 103 -4.19 0.47 17.13
CA VAL A 103 -3.62 -0.15 18.34
C VAL A 103 -3.84 0.74 19.55
#